data_AF-A0A8H7I9K6-F1
#
_entry.id   AF-A0A8H7I9K6-F1
#
_cell.length_a   1.000
_cell.length_b   1.000
_cell.length_c   1.000
_cell.angle_alpha   90.00
_cell.angle_beta   90.00
_cell.angle_gamma   90.00
#
_symmetry.space_group_name_H-M   'P 1'
#
loop_
_entity.id
_entity.type
_entity.pdbx_description
1 polymer ?
#
loop_
_entity_poly.entity_id
_entity_poly.type
_entity_poly.pdbx_seq_one_letter_code
_entity_poly.pdbx_strand_id
1 'polypeptide(L)'
;MEALLKICEEHSLMLLADEVYQANTHDPTNYPWASFKKVLRDTKSPFLLSPSIPYPRACLVNAVDEEDTLNLPTGQIGVDSLVRPPKEGDESYALWKQETDAIHAALAKRSLTMAERLNNLPGMSCAPAVGALYLFPSLHLTKNAVKAAQDAGQTPDNFYANALLDETGICAVSGTGFGQKDGEAHFRLTCLCDGVDEYVGKLEKFHLGFMEKYKD
;
A
#
# COMPACT_ATOMS: atom_id res chain seq x y z
N MET A 1 -1.94 15.66 10.56
CA MET A 1 -3.33 15.29 10.93
C MET A 1 -4.11 16.48 11.47
N GLU A 2 -3.62 17.22 12.47
CA GLU A 2 -4.32 18.40 13.03
C GLU A 2 -4.68 19.48 12.00
N ALA A 3 -3.78 19.77 11.06
CA ALA A 3 -4.04 20.73 9.98
C ALA A 3 -5.24 20.32 9.11
N LEU A 4 -5.44 19.02 8.87
CA LEU A 4 -6.59 18.51 8.11
C LEU A 4 -7.88 18.66 8.90
N LEU A 5 -7.86 18.42 10.22
CA LEU A 5 -9.03 18.65 11.09
C LEU A 5 -9.47 20.11 11.03
N LYS A 6 -8.52 21.07 11.10
CA LYS A 6 -8.83 22.50 10.98
C LYS A 6 -9.50 22.84 9.65
N ILE A 7 -8.99 22.32 8.53
CA ILE A 7 -9.60 22.50 7.21
C ILE A 7 -11.02 21.90 7.18
N CYS A 8 -11.22 20.70 7.72
CA CYS A 8 -12.53 20.07 7.78
C CYS A 8 -13.53 20.88 8.61
N GLU A 9 -13.09 21.46 9.72
CA GLU A 9 -13.90 22.36 10.56
C GLU A 9 -14.25 23.65 9.81
N GLU A 10 -13.24 24.35 9.27
CA GLU A 10 -13.40 25.63 8.58
C GLU A 10 -14.35 25.53 7.39
N HIS A 11 -14.32 24.41 6.67
CA HIS A 11 -15.10 24.21 5.45
C HIS A 11 -16.31 23.29 5.62
N SER A 12 -16.63 22.87 6.85
CA SER A 12 -17.74 21.93 7.14
C SER A 12 -17.67 20.65 6.29
N LEU A 13 -16.47 20.10 6.12
CA LEU A 13 -16.23 18.89 5.33
C LEU A 13 -16.34 17.64 6.21
N MET A 14 -16.92 16.57 5.67
CA MET A 14 -16.86 15.25 6.32
C MET A 14 -15.47 14.63 6.13
N LEU A 15 -14.88 14.16 7.22
CA LEU A 15 -13.62 13.41 7.19
C LEU A 15 -13.89 11.90 7.15
N LEU A 16 -13.42 11.24 6.10
CA LEU A 16 -13.37 9.78 5.99
C LEU A 16 -11.91 9.34 6.21
N ALA A 17 -11.63 8.77 7.38
CA ALA A 17 -10.29 8.26 7.72
C ALA A 17 -10.20 6.77 7.42
N ASP A 18 -9.57 6.41 6.31
CA ASP A 18 -9.27 5.03 5.96
C ASP A 18 -7.97 4.58 6.66
N GLU A 19 -8.13 3.85 7.77
CA GLU A 19 -7.05 3.42 8.65
C GLU A 19 -6.84 1.89 8.62
N VAL A 20 -7.14 1.24 7.50
CA VAL A 20 -7.08 -0.24 7.37
C VAL A 20 -5.68 -0.82 7.58
N TYR A 21 -4.62 -0.08 7.29
CA TYR A 21 -3.22 -0.50 7.49
C TYR A 21 -2.62 -0.06 8.83
N GLN A 22 -3.45 0.30 9.83
CA GLN A 22 -2.97 0.83 11.12
C GLN A 22 -1.97 -0.06 11.86
N ALA A 23 -2.08 -1.39 11.71
CA ALA A 23 -1.16 -2.32 12.34
C ALA A 23 0.16 -2.47 11.55
N ASN A 24 0.16 -2.16 10.25
CA ASN A 24 1.31 -2.33 9.37
C ASN A 24 2.14 -1.05 9.33
N THR A 25 2.86 -0.74 10.40
CA THR A 25 3.86 0.32 10.43
C THR A 25 5.27 -0.27 10.51
N HIS A 26 6.13 0.13 9.59
CA HIS A 26 7.47 -0.45 9.41
C HIS A 26 8.55 0.34 10.14
N ASP A 27 8.30 1.63 10.38
CA ASP A 27 9.20 2.52 11.12
C ASP A 27 8.39 3.38 12.12
N PRO A 28 7.88 2.77 13.20
CA PRO A 28 7.08 3.49 14.20
C PRO A 28 7.92 4.49 15.02
N THR A 29 9.25 4.40 14.98
CA THR A 29 10.16 5.32 15.68
C THR A 29 10.15 6.69 15.02
N ASN A 30 10.28 6.74 13.69
CA ASN A 30 10.26 8.00 12.94
C ASN A 30 8.84 8.38 12.48
N TYR A 31 7.97 7.39 12.24
CA TYR A 31 6.61 7.57 11.76
C TYR A 31 5.59 6.86 12.68
N PRO A 32 5.40 7.37 13.91
CA PRO A 32 4.45 6.78 14.84
C PRO A 32 3.02 6.88 14.31
N TRP A 33 2.25 5.81 14.47
CA TRP A 33 0.84 5.80 14.08
C TRP A 33 -0.04 6.48 15.12
N ALA A 34 -1.02 7.26 14.67
CA ALA A 34 -2.10 7.80 15.47
C ALA A 34 -3.40 7.79 14.68
N SER A 35 -4.51 7.37 15.30
CA SER A 35 -5.83 7.50 14.67
C SER A 35 -6.32 8.96 14.68
N PHE A 36 -7.07 9.35 13.66
CA PHE A 36 -7.77 10.65 13.64
C PHE A 36 -8.69 10.80 14.85
N LYS A 37 -9.30 9.71 15.32
CA LYS A 37 -10.12 9.71 16.55
C LYS A 37 -9.34 10.08 17.80
N LYS A 38 -8.10 9.59 17.94
CA LYS A 38 -7.21 9.98 19.04
C LYS A 38 -6.86 11.45 18.94
N VAL A 39 -6.37 11.90 17.77
CA VAL A 39 -5.96 13.29 17.56
C VAL A 39 -7.10 14.26 17.84
N LEU A 40 -8.31 13.97 17.35
CA LEU A 40 -9.49 14.80 17.58
C LEU A 40 -9.88 14.94 19.06
N ARG A 41 -9.76 13.85 19.82
CA ARG A 41 -10.01 13.87 21.28
C ARG A 41 -8.94 14.66 22.02
N ASP A 42 -7.68 14.46 21.66
CA ASP A 42 -6.54 15.10 22.31
C ASP A 42 -6.55 16.62 22.06
N THR A 43 -6.93 17.06 20.85
CA THR A 43 -7.04 18.48 20.50
C THR A 43 -8.32 19.15 20.99
N LYS A 44 -9.25 18.40 21.59
CA LYS A 44 -10.60 18.86 21.99
C LYS A 44 -11.34 19.56 20.86
N SER A 45 -11.12 19.11 19.63
CA SER A 45 -11.76 19.67 18.45
C SER A 45 -13.29 19.52 18.57
N PRO A 46 -14.07 20.56 18.21
CA PRO A 46 -15.53 20.49 18.20
C PRO A 46 -16.07 19.66 17.02
N PHE A 47 -15.18 19.20 16.12
CA PHE A 47 -15.54 18.41 14.96
C PHE A 47 -16.15 17.08 15.41
N LEU A 48 -17.35 16.79 14.93
CA LEU A 48 -17.95 15.47 15.08
C LEU A 48 -17.38 14.58 13.98
N LEU A 49 -16.60 13.57 14.37
CA LEU A 49 -16.46 12.41 13.50
C LEU A 49 -17.87 11.86 13.28
N SER A 50 -18.26 11.70 12.02
CA SER A 50 -19.49 11.01 11.69
C SER A 50 -19.56 9.74 12.57
N PRO A 51 -20.66 9.52 13.34
CA PRO A 51 -20.80 8.28 14.08
C PRO A 51 -20.54 7.21 13.06
N SER A 52 -19.53 6.40 13.32
CA SER A 52 -19.03 5.40 12.39
C SER A 52 -20.25 4.83 11.69
N ILE A 53 -20.39 5.07 10.37
CA ILE A 53 -21.05 4.05 9.56
C ILE A 53 -20.41 2.77 10.10
N PRO A 54 -21.17 1.79 10.62
CA PRO A 54 -20.61 0.61 11.22
C PRO A 54 -19.90 -0.22 10.13
N TYR A 55 -18.81 0.33 9.62
CA TYR A 55 -17.72 -0.38 9.02
C TYR A 55 -17.12 -1.13 10.20
N PRO A 56 -17.21 -2.47 10.23
CA PRO A 56 -16.41 -3.23 11.15
C PRO A 56 -14.97 -2.72 11.06
N ARG A 57 -14.28 -2.65 12.20
CA ARG A 57 -12.87 -2.24 12.32
C ARG A 57 -11.90 -3.26 11.69
N ALA A 58 -12.19 -3.63 10.45
CA ALA A 58 -11.37 -4.29 9.45
C ALA A 58 -12.27 -4.33 8.20
N CYS A 59 -11.95 -3.57 7.16
CA CYS A 59 -12.52 -3.80 5.84
C CYS A 59 -11.92 -5.09 5.28
N LEU A 60 -12.44 -6.24 5.71
CA LEU A 60 -12.57 -7.39 4.82
C LEU A 60 -13.93 -7.23 4.14
N VAL A 61 -13.92 -6.71 2.91
CA VAL A 61 -15.10 -6.71 2.06
C VAL A 61 -15.34 -8.16 1.65
N ASN A 62 -16.15 -8.88 2.41
CA ASN A 62 -16.81 -10.06 1.86
C ASN A 62 -17.84 -9.52 0.87
N ALA A 63 -17.54 -9.59 -0.43
CA ALA A 63 -18.57 -9.49 -1.45
C ALA A 63 -19.55 -10.65 -1.18
N VAL A 64 -20.80 -10.33 -0.86
CA VAL A 64 -21.83 -11.31 -0.53
C VAL A 64 -22.72 -11.42 -1.76
N ASP A 65 -22.62 -12.53 -2.49
CA ASP A 65 -23.66 -12.94 -3.42
C ASP A 65 -24.92 -13.34 -2.62
N GLU A 66 -26.11 -13.08 -3.19
CA GLU A 66 -27.42 -13.16 -2.52
C GLU A 66 -27.80 -14.52 -1.88
N GLU A 67 -27.02 -15.58 -2.08
CA GLU A 67 -27.30 -16.91 -1.50
C GLU A 67 -26.64 -17.20 -0.14
N ASP A 68 -25.72 -16.37 0.36
CA ASP A 68 -24.80 -16.77 1.46
C ASP A 68 -25.02 -16.04 2.81
N THR A 69 -26.29 -15.93 3.23
CA THR A 69 -26.69 -15.28 4.50
C THR A 69 -26.17 -15.96 5.78
N LEU A 70 -25.44 -17.09 5.66
CA LEU A 70 -24.94 -17.88 6.79
C LEU A 70 -23.51 -17.52 7.25
N ASN A 71 -22.76 -16.69 6.50
CA ASN A 71 -21.36 -16.35 6.82
C ASN A 71 -21.17 -15.14 7.75
N LEU A 72 -22.25 -14.50 8.18
CA LEU A 72 -22.23 -13.30 9.04
C LEU A 72 -21.55 -13.51 10.42
N PRO A 73 -21.72 -14.64 11.14
CA PRO A 73 -21.10 -14.83 12.45
C PRO A 73 -19.58 -14.99 12.39
N THR A 74 -19.07 -15.72 11.40
CA THR A 74 -17.63 -16.01 11.29
C THR A 74 -16.82 -14.75 11.00
N GLY A 75 -17.33 -13.87 10.13
CA GLY A 75 -16.70 -12.57 9.87
C GLY A 75 -16.63 -11.70 11.13
N GLN A 76 -17.71 -11.67 11.93
CA GLN A 76 -17.74 -10.92 13.19
C GLN A 76 -16.77 -11.50 14.23
N ILE A 77 -16.67 -12.82 14.34
CA ILE A 77 -15.69 -13.49 15.20
C ILE A 77 -14.26 -13.15 14.78
N GLY A 78 -13.98 -13.13 13.47
CA GLY A 78 -12.68 -12.72 12.94
C GLY A 78 -12.32 -11.29 13.33
N VAL A 79 -13.23 -10.33 13.11
CA VAL A 79 -13.03 -8.92 13.51
C VAL A 79 -12.83 -8.80 15.01
N ASP A 80 -13.64 -9.50 15.80
CA ASP A 80 -13.54 -9.50 17.25
C ASP A 80 -12.18 -10.00 17.75
N SER A 81 -11.66 -11.05 17.11
CA SER A 81 -10.33 -11.59 17.38
C SER A 81 -9.22 -10.61 17.01
N LEU A 82 -9.36 -9.89 15.88
CA LEU A 82 -8.39 -8.88 15.43
C LEU A 82 -8.31 -7.69 16.40
N VAL A 83 -9.44 -7.23 16.93
CA VAL A 83 -9.48 -6.07 17.84
C VAL A 83 -9.21 -6.42 19.31
N ARG A 84 -9.11 -7.73 19.64
CA ARG A 84 -8.79 -8.24 20.98
C ARG A 84 -7.68 -9.31 20.92
N PRO A 85 -6.45 -8.95 20.55
CA PRO A 85 -5.33 -9.89 20.56
C PRO A 85 -4.97 -10.34 21.98
N PRO A 86 -4.22 -11.46 22.14
CA PRO A 86 -3.70 -11.90 23.43
C PRO A 86 -2.92 -10.80 24.15
N LYS A 87 -2.99 -10.78 25.48
CA LYS A 87 -2.32 -9.82 26.35
C LYS A 87 -1.17 -10.47 27.10
N GLU A 88 -0.23 -9.66 27.57
CA GLU A 88 0.84 -10.15 28.44
C GLU A 88 0.26 -10.88 29.66
N GLY A 89 0.67 -12.14 29.84
CA GLY A 89 0.13 -13.06 30.84
C GLY A 89 -0.82 -14.13 30.28
N ASP A 90 -1.39 -13.93 29.10
CA ASP A 90 -2.20 -14.95 28.42
C ASP A 90 -1.30 -16.07 27.87
N GLU A 91 -1.82 -17.30 27.84
CA GLU A 91 -1.08 -18.50 27.42
C GLU A 91 -0.47 -18.39 26.02
N SER A 92 -1.19 -17.80 25.07
CA SER A 92 -0.76 -17.66 23.67
C SER A 92 0.03 -16.39 23.37
N TYR A 93 0.19 -15.46 24.33
CA TYR A 93 0.77 -14.15 24.08
C TYR A 93 2.21 -14.21 23.57
N ALA A 94 3.05 -15.05 24.19
CA ALA A 94 4.45 -15.17 23.81
C ALA A 94 4.61 -15.63 22.35
N LEU A 95 3.83 -16.63 21.93
CA LEU A 95 3.82 -17.12 20.56
C LEU A 95 3.27 -16.07 19.60
N TRP A 96 2.11 -15.48 19.91
CA TRP A 96 1.50 -14.43 19.10
C TRP A 96 2.46 -13.27 18.85
N LYS A 97 3.13 -12.77 19.91
CA LYS A 97 4.07 -11.65 19.80
C LYS A 97 5.25 -11.99 18.90
N GLN A 98 5.83 -13.18 19.07
CA GLN A 98 6.94 -13.66 18.25
C GLN A 98 6.55 -13.73 16.76
N GLU A 99 5.38 -14.30 16.46
CA GLU A 99 4.90 -14.44 15.08
C GLU A 99 4.60 -13.09 14.44
N THR A 100 3.87 -12.21 15.14
CA THR A 100 3.55 -10.88 14.61
C THR A 100 4.81 -10.05 14.38
N ASP A 101 5.74 -10.04 15.34
CA ASP A 101 6.99 -9.28 15.21
C ASP A 101 7.83 -9.77 14.03
N ALA A 102 7.91 -11.09 13.85
CA ALA A 102 8.62 -11.68 12.73
C ALA A 102 8.01 -11.26 11.38
N ILE A 103 6.68 -11.26 11.26
CA ILE A 103 5.97 -10.82 10.06
C ILE A 103 6.22 -9.33 9.79
N HIS A 104 6.08 -8.47 10.81
CA HIS A 104 6.32 -7.03 10.65
C HIS A 104 7.77 -6.73 10.27
N ALA A 105 8.74 -7.37 10.93
CA ALA A 105 10.15 -7.23 10.60
C ALA A 105 10.46 -7.69 9.16
N ALA A 106 9.84 -8.79 8.72
CA ALA A 106 10.00 -9.28 7.35
C ALA A 106 9.45 -8.30 6.31
N LEU A 107 8.25 -7.75 6.53
CA LEU A 107 7.64 -6.77 5.63
C LEU A 107 8.46 -5.47 5.57
N ALA A 108 8.92 -4.96 6.71
CA ALA A 108 9.77 -3.77 6.79
C ALA A 108 11.08 -3.99 6.01
N LYS A 109 11.74 -5.13 6.24
CA LYS A 109 12.98 -5.50 5.53
C LYS A 109 12.75 -5.58 4.02
N ARG A 110 11.69 -6.28 3.58
CA ARG A 110 11.34 -6.41 2.15
C ARG A 110 11.11 -5.05 1.50
N SER A 111 10.34 -4.19 2.15
CA SER A 111 10.06 -2.83 1.69
C SER A 111 11.35 -2.04 1.47
N LEU A 112 12.27 -2.06 2.44
CA LEU A 112 13.55 -1.37 2.34
C LEU A 112 14.41 -1.92 1.20
N THR A 113 14.61 -3.24 1.14
CA THR A 113 15.41 -3.89 0.09
C THR A 113 14.88 -3.59 -1.30
N MET A 114 13.56 -3.64 -1.49
CA MET A 114 12.94 -3.31 -2.77
C MET A 114 13.18 -1.84 -3.14
N ALA A 115 12.96 -0.90 -2.21
CA ALA A 115 13.16 0.52 -2.49
C ALA A 115 14.62 0.85 -2.84
N GLU A 116 15.59 0.32 -2.09
CA GLU A 116 17.02 0.52 -2.34
C GLU A 116 17.42 0.03 -3.74
N ARG A 117 16.97 -1.16 -4.13
CA ARG A 117 17.27 -1.75 -5.43
C ARG A 117 16.62 -0.98 -6.58
N LEU A 118 15.36 -0.61 -6.43
CA LEU A 118 14.64 0.17 -7.45
C LEU A 118 15.25 1.56 -7.63
N ASN A 119 15.75 2.21 -6.56
CA ASN A 119 16.45 3.50 -6.65
C ASN A 119 17.79 3.42 -7.39
N ASN A 120 18.38 2.24 -7.54
CA ASN A 120 19.62 2.06 -8.31
C ASN A 120 19.36 1.91 -9.82
N LEU A 121 18.10 1.85 -10.24
CA LEU A 121 17.72 1.73 -11.65
C LEU A 121 17.62 3.09 -12.34
N PRO A 122 18.11 3.22 -13.58
CA PRO A 122 18.09 4.49 -14.32
C PRO A 122 16.66 4.95 -14.60
N GLY A 123 16.33 6.17 -14.21
CA GLY A 123 14.97 6.70 -14.42
C GLY A 123 13.94 6.09 -13.49
N MET A 124 14.33 5.52 -12.35
CA MET A 124 13.40 5.05 -11.33
C MET A 124 13.72 5.67 -9.97
N SER A 125 12.68 5.98 -9.20
CA SER A 125 12.81 6.40 -7.81
C SER A 125 11.68 5.81 -6.98
N CYS A 126 11.98 5.36 -5.78
CA CYS A 126 11.03 4.72 -4.89
C CYS A 126 11.32 5.04 -3.42
N ALA A 127 10.34 5.59 -2.70
CA ALA A 127 10.42 5.63 -1.25
C ALA A 127 10.19 4.22 -0.68
N PRO A 128 10.84 3.84 0.43
CA PRO A 128 10.43 2.68 1.19
C PRO A 128 9.01 2.90 1.72
N ALA A 129 8.21 1.84 1.76
CA ALA A 129 6.92 1.90 2.42
C ALA A 129 7.16 2.02 3.93
N VAL A 130 6.73 3.13 4.54
CA VAL A 130 6.76 3.36 6.00
C VAL A 130 5.64 2.58 6.72
N GLY A 131 4.71 2.03 5.96
CA GLY A 131 3.64 1.15 6.40
C GLY A 131 2.94 0.47 5.22
N ALA A 132 1.82 -0.20 5.46
CA ALA A 132 1.09 -0.98 4.46
C ALA A 132 1.97 -2.06 3.78
N LEU A 133 1.61 -2.46 2.56
CA LEU A 133 2.20 -3.61 1.84
C LEU A 133 2.67 -3.27 0.43
N TYR A 134 2.72 -1.99 0.07
CA TYR A 134 2.94 -1.55 -1.30
C TYR A 134 4.06 -0.54 -1.41
N LEU A 135 4.82 -0.67 -2.49
CA LEU A 135 5.71 0.36 -3.00
C LEU A 135 5.07 0.99 -4.23
N PHE A 136 5.38 2.27 -4.46
CA PHE A 136 4.85 3.03 -5.58
C PHE A 136 5.99 3.77 -6.31
N PRO A 137 6.83 3.05 -7.07
CA PRO A 137 7.96 3.67 -7.74
C PRO A 137 7.50 4.63 -8.83
N SER A 138 8.20 5.75 -8.94
CA SER A 138 8.11 6.69 -10.05
C SER A 138 8.99 6.22 -11.20
N LEU A 139 8.48 6.34 -12.41
CA LEU A 139 9.10 5.95 -13.66
C LEU A 139 9.31 7.18 -14.55
N HIS A 140 10.57 7.48 -14.82
CA HIS A 140 10.98 8.42 -15.84
C HIS A 140 11.38 7.64 -17.11
N LEU A 141 10.41 7.47 -18.00
CA LEU A 141 10.59 6.76 -19.26
C LEU A 141 11.21 7.66 -20.33
N THR A 142 11.97 7.07 -21.24
CA THR A 142 12.55 7.75 -22.41
C THR A 142 11.46 8.25 -23.37
N LYS A 143 11.80 9.19 -24.25
CA LYS A 143 10.83 9.73 -25.23
C LYS A 143 10.38 8.65 -26.20
N ASN A 144 11.29 7.77 -26.59
CA ASN A 144 10.96 6.65 -27.47
C ASN A 144 10.02 5.62 -26.79
N ALA A 145 10.16 5.38 -25.48
CA ALA A 145 9.24 4.51 -24.74
C ALA A 145 7.85 5.15 -24.62
N VAL A 146 7.79 6.45 -24.31
CA VAL A 146 6.52 7.20 -24.26
C VAL A 146 5.84 7.20 -25.62
N LYS A 147 6.58 7.41 -26.70
CA LYS A 147 6.05 7.33 -28.07
C LYS A 147 5.54 5.93 -28.40
N ALA A 148 6.29 4.88 -28.06
CA ALA A 148 5.85 3.50 -28.28
C ALA A 148 4.54 3.18 -27.53
N ALA A 149 4.38 3.69 -26.30
CA ALA A 149 3.13 3.57 -25.56
C ALA A 149 1.98 4.29 -26.27
N GLN A 150 2.21 5.51 -26.77
CA GLN A 150 1.22 6.28 -27.53
C GLN A 150 0.82 5.58 -28.84
N ASP A 151 1.79 5.07 -29.59
CA ASP A 151 1.56 4.32 -30.82
C ASP A 151 0.77 3.02 -30.56
N ALA A 152 0.92 2.42 -29.37
CA ALA A 152 0.15 1.28 -28.90
C ALA A 152 -1.22 1.65 -28.28
N GLY A 153 -1.57 2.95 -28.21
CA GLY A 153 -2.81 3.42 -27.61
C GLY A 153 -2.89 3.24 -26.09
N GLN A 154 -1.73 3.19 -25.41
CA GLN A 154 -1.61 2.95 -23.98
C GLN A 154 -0.97 4.15 -23.26
N THR A 155 -1.28 4.31 -21.97
CA THR A 155 -0.51 5.21 -21.11
C THR A 155 0.89 4.63 -20.86
N PRO A 156 1.92 5.46 -20.62
CA PRO A 156 3.31 4.98 -20.51
C PRO A 156 3.53 3.94 -19.41
N ASP A 157 2.86 4.08 -18.28
CA ASP A 157 2.87 3.13 -17.16
C ASP A 157 2.12 1.82 -17.47
N ASN A 158 0.97 1.86 -18.15
CA ASN A 158 0.27 0.66 -18.62
C ASN A 158 1.14 -0.12 -19.61
N PHE A 159 1.78 0.58 -20.55
CA PHE A 159 2.68 -0.03 -21.52
C PHE A 159 3.86 -0.72 -20.82
N TYR A 160 4.48 -0.05 -19.84
CA TYR A 160 5.55 -0.63 -19.04
C TYR A 160 5.09 -1.83 -18.21
N ALA A 161 3.94 -1.74 -17.53
CA ALA A 161 3.40 -2.81 -16.69
C ALA A 161 3.02 -4.06 -17.49
N ASN A 162 2.43 -3.88 -18.69
CA ASN A 162 2.13 -4.98 -19.60
C ASN A 162 3.41 -5.64 -20.13
N ALA A 163 4.40 -4.84 -20.56
CA ALA A 163 5.67 -5.38 -21.01
C ALA A 163 6.41 -6.16 -19.90
N LEU A 164 6.33 -5.68 -18.65
CA LEU A 164 6.87 -6.37 -17.48
C LEU A 164 6.18 -7.73 -17.28
N LEU A 165 4.85 -7.76 -17.39
CA LEU A 165 4.07 -8.98 -17.28
C LEU A 165 4.43 -9.98 -18.38
N ASP A 166 4.48 -9.53 -19.63
CA ASP A 166 4.75 -10.39 -20.78
C ASP A 166 6.14 -11.05 -20.73
N GLU A 167 7.17 -10.31 -20.27
CA GLU A 167 8.54 -10.82 -20.24
C GLU A 167 8.85 -11.65 -18.98
N THR A 168 8.28 -11.30 -17.83
CA THR A 168 8.71 -11.84 -16.54
C THR A 168 7.63 -12.61 -15.79
N GLY A 169 6.37 -12.48 -16.19
CA GLY A 169 5.20 -12.95 -15.44
C GLY A 169 4.85 -12.07 -14.23
N ILE A 170 5.54 -10.95 -14.02
CA ILE A 170 5.26 -10.04 -12.91
C ILE A 170 4.05 -9.16 -13.24
N CYS A 171 2.94 -9.40 -12.53
CA CYS A 171 1.75 -8.58 -12.64
C CYS A 171 1.82 -7.36 -11.71
N ALA A 172 2.24 -6.22 -12.24
CA ALA A 172 2.16 -4.92 -11.55
C ALA A 172 0.89 -4.16 -11.92
N VAL A 173 0.46 -3.24 -11.05
CA VAL A 173 -0.70 -2.37 -11.35
C VAL A 173 -0.19 -1.00 -11.78
N SER A 174 -0.64 -0.53 -12.94
CA SER A 174 -0.30 0.79 -13.47
C SER A 174 -0.76 1.94 -12.57
N GLY A 175 0.05 3.00 -12.48
CA GLY A 175 -0.19 4.23 -11.72
C GLY A 175 -1.45 4.98 -12.18
N THR A 176 -1.78 4.90 -13.47
CA THR A 176 -2.96 5.54 -14.07
C THR A 176 -4.25 5.14 -13.36
N GLY A 177 -4.36 3.90 -12.87
CA GLY A 177 -5.54 3.43 -12.12
C GLY A 177 -5.71 4.07 -10.73
N PHE A 178 -4.68 4.71 -10.18
CA PHE A 178 -4.69 5.32 -8.85
C PHE A 178 -4.92 6.84 -8.89
N GLY A 179 -4.90 7.44 -10.08
CA GLY A 179 -4.75 8.89 -10.22
C GLY A 179 -3.32 9.32 -9.89
N GLN A 180 -2.68 10.01 -10.83
CA GLN A 180 -1.33 10.54 -10.67
C GLN A 180 -1.24 11.88 -11.38
N LYS A 181 -0.18 12.64 -11.10
CA LYS A 181 0.03 13.95 -11.71
C LYS A 181 0.33 13.79 -13.21
N ASP A 182 -0.19 14.72 -14.01
CA ASP A 182 0.01 14.73 -15.46
C ASP A 182 1.50 14.74 -15.83
N GLY A 183 1.87 13.85 -16.76
CA GLY A 183 3.24 13.69 -17.23
C GLY A 183 4.12 12.80 -16.33
N GLU A 184 3.60 12.33 -15.19
CA GLU A 184 4.29 11.35 -14.34
C GLU A 184 3.76 9.94 -14.61
N ALA A 185 4.62 8.94 -14.46
CA ALA A 185 4.27 7.53 -14.59
C ALA A 185 4.70 6.79 -13.33
N HIS A 186 3.82 5.95 -12.81
CA HIS A 186 4.08 5.12 -11.63
C HIS A 186 3.53 3.72 -11.83
N PHE A 187 3.87 2.83 -10.93
CA PHE A 187 3.25 1.51 -10.85
C PHE A 187 3.28 1.04 -9.40
N ARG A 188 2.39 0.13 -9.04
CA ARG A 188 2.30 -0.41 -7.67
C ARG A 188 2.88 -1.81 -7.64
N LEU A 189 3.82 -2.03 -6.71
CA LEU A 189 4.39 -3.32 -6.38
C LEU A 189 4.01 -3.73 -4.96
N THR A 190 3.99 -5.03 -4.68
CA THR A 190 3.74 -5.56 -3.34
C THR A 190 5.02 -6.14 -2.71
N CYS A 191 5.21 -5.91 -1.41
CA CYS A 191 6.27 -6.53 -0.61
C CYS A 191 5.77 -7.73 0.22
N LEU A 192 4.58 -8.25 -0.11
CA LEU A 192 3.88 -9.28 0.67
C LEU A 192 4.62 -10.63 0.65
N CYS A 193 4.98 -11.12 -0.53
CA CYS A 193 5.54 -12.46 -0.69
C CYS A 193 7.03 -12.53 -0.34
N ASP A 194 7.44 -13.70 0.12
CA ASP A 194 8.85 -14.06 0.24
C ASP A 194 9.52 -14.12 -1.15
N GLY A 195 10.86 -14.08 -1.18
CA GLY A 195 11.61 -14.13 -2.46
C GLY A 195 11.71 -12.80 -3.20
N VAL A 196 11.58 -11.66 -2.49
CA VAL A 196 11.73 -10.32 -3.08
C VAL A 196 13.05 -10.13 -3.83
N ASP A 197 14.12 -10.83 -3.44
CA ASP A 197 15.41 -10.73 -4.14
C ASP A 197 15.36 -11.27 -5.56
N GLU A 198 14.72 -12.42 -5.78
CA GLU A 198 14.55 -13.00 -7.11
C GLU A 198 13.56 -12.16 -7.93
N TYR A 199 12.44 -11.79 -7.30
CA TYR A 199 11.40 -10.97 -7.89
C TYR A 199 11.94 -9.62 -8.39
N VAL A 200 12.65 -8.87 -7.56
CA VAL A 200 13.28 -7.60 -7.94
C VAL A 200 14.39 -7.83 -8.94
N GLY A 201 15.15 -8.92 -8.86
CA GLY A 201 16.18 -9.24 -9.85
C GLY A 201 15.63 -9.43 -11.26
N LYS A 202 14.47 -10.08 -11.42
CA LYS A 202 13.77 -10.18 -12.71
C LYS A 202 13.32 -8.81 -13.21
N LEU A 203 12.78 -7.98 -12.32
CA LEU A 203 12.35 -6.62 -12.64
C LEU A 203 13.53 -5.74 -13.08
N GLU A 204 14.66 -5.78 -12.38
CA GLU A 204 15.86 -5.01 -12.75
C GLU A 204 16.36 -5.38 -14.14
N LYS A 205 16.46 -6.68 -14.43
CA LYS A 205 16.89 -7.16 -15.75
C LYS A 205 15.94 -6.70 -16.85
N PHE A 206 14.64 -6.85 -16.63
CA PHE A 206 13.61 -6.34 -17.54
C PHE A 206 13.76 -4.84 -17.76
N HIS A 207 13.85 -4.06 -16.68
CA HIS A 207 13.90 -2.60 -16.74
C HIS A 207 15.10 -2.11 -17.55
N LEU A 208 16.29 -2.65 -17.30
CA LEU A 208 17.50 -2.30 -18.06
C LEU A 208 17.35 -2.66 -19.55
N GLY A 209 16.78 -3.82 -19.87
CA GLY A 209 16.49 -4.23 -21.25
C GLY A 209 15.45 -3.33 -21.92
N PHE A 210 14.39 -2.96 -21.20
CA PHE A 210 13.34 -2.06 -21.67
C PHE A 210 13.90 -0.67 -21.98
N MET A 211 14.71 -0.12 -21.08
CA MET A 211 15.33 1.20 -21.26
C MET A 211 16.31 1.23 -22.42
N GLU A 212 17.06 0.15 -22.66
CA GLU A 212 17.94 0.05 -23.83
C GLU A 212 17.14 -0.14 -25.14
N LYS A 213 16.07 -0.95 -25.12
CA LYS A 213 15.18 -1.16 -26.28
C LYS A 213 14.55 0.14 -26.77
N TYR A 214 14.18 1.02 -25.86
CA TYR A 214 13.56 2.31 -26.16
C TYR A 214 14.46 3.50 -25.85
N LYS A 215 15.78 3.34 -25.97
CA LYS A 215 16.73 4.44 -25.74
C LYS A 215 16.48 5.61 -26.69
N ASP A 216 16.71 6.83 -26.22
CA ASP A 216 16.59 8.07 -27.02
C ASP A 216 17.64 8.17 -28.14
#